data_AF-A0A2V5QLD1-F1
#
_entry.id   AF-A0A2V5QLD1-F1
#
_cell.length_a   1.000
_cell.length_b   1.000
_cell.length_c   1.000
_cell.angle_alpha   90.00
_cell.angle_beta   90.00
_cell.angle_gamma   90.00
#
_symmetry.space_group_name_H-M   'P 1'
#
loop_
_entity.id
_entity.type
_entity.pdbx_description
1 polymer ?
#
loop_
_entity_poly.entity_id
_entity_poly.type
_entity_poly.pdbx_seq_one_letter_code
_entity_poly.pdbx_strand_id
1 'polypeptide(L)'
;VSLFKIANDIRWLGSGPRCGIGEIQLPATQPGSSIMPGKVNPVMSESLMMVCAQVIGNDVTITWAGANGNFELNVMMPVMAHNLLESIRLLANAVDIFCEKSVRGIVANEERCRELVELSMAMVTSLAPKIGYDRAAEIAKESAKSGRTVREIAREKKVLPEEELQRALDPIRMTEPEIG
;
A
#
# COMPACT_ATOMS: atom_id res chain seq x y z
N VAL A 1 7.50 5.79 12.15
CA VAL A 1 7.52 4.55 11.34
C VAL A 1 6.20 4.31 10.59
N SER A 2 5.06 4.16 11.28
CA SER A 2 3.77 3.84 10.62
C SER A 2 3.36 4.83 9.53
N LEU A 3 3.51 6.14 9.78
CA LEU A 3 3.22 7.19 8.79
C LEU A 3 4.06 7.07 7.52
N PHE A 4 5.33 6.68 7.65
CA PHE A 4 6.22 6.46 6.50
C PHE A 4 5.70 5.32 5.62
N LYS A 5 5.28 4.21 6.25
CA LYS A 5 4.70 3.06 5.52
C LYS A 5 3.41 3.47 4.81
N ILE A 6 2.50 4.15 5.50
CA ILE A 6 1.23 4.65 4.93
C ILE A 6 1.49 5.57 3.73
N ALA A 7 2.38 6.56 3.87
CA ALA A 7 2.74 7.46 2.78
C ALA A 7 3.37 6.73 1.59
N ASN A 8 4.24 5.75 1.87
CA ASN A 8 4.91 4.95 0.86
C ASN A 8 3.94 4.04 0.10
N ASP A 9 2.99 3.41 0.78
CA ASP A 9 1.94 2.61 0.13
C ASP A 9 1.09 3.48 -0.79
N ILE A 10 0.62 4.62 -0.30
CA ILE A 10 -0.24 5.54 -1.07
C ILE A 10 0.46 5.99 -2.36
N ARG A 11 1.76 6.32 -2.32
CA ARG A 11 2.49 6.70 -3.54
C ARG A 11 2.73 5.54 -4.51
N TRP A 12 2.88 4.30 -4.00
CA TRP A 12 3.06 3.12 -4.84
C TRP A 12 1.75 2.72 -5.50
N LEU A 13 0.66 2.67 -4.75
CA LEU A 13 -0.68 2.42 -5.28
C LEU A 13 -1.08 3.50 -6.31
N GLY A 14 -0.64 4.74 -6.11
CA GLY A 14 -0.82 5.86 -7.04
C GLY A 14 0.21 5.95 -8.18
N SER A 15 1.14 5.00 -8.30
CA SER A 15 2.17 5.03 -9.36
C SER A 15 1.57 4.80 -10.74
N GLY A 16 1.96 5.58 -11.74
CA GLY A 16 1.37 5.49 -13.08
C GLY A 16 1.59 6.76 -13.92
N PRO A 17 0.68 7.09 -14.86
CA PRO A 17 -0.64 6.48 -15.05
C PRO A 17 -0.64 5.19 -15.89
N ARG A 18 0.44 4.87 -16.59
CA ARG A 18 0.49 3.70 -17.50
C ARG A 18 1.53 2.64 -17.15
N CYS A 19 2.61 3.02 -16.47
CA CYS A 19 3.77 2.16 -16.23
C CYS A 19 3.97 1.86 -14.73
N GLY A 20 2.89 1.80 -13.96
CA GLY A 20 2.90 1.58 -12.51
C GLY A 20 1.78 0.66 -12.06
N ILE A 21 1.48 0.68 -10.75
CA ILE A 21 0.39 -0.12 -10.16
C ILE A 21 -0.96 0.48 -10.55
N GLY A 22 -1.19 1.76 -10.23
CA GLY A 22 -2.33 2.55 -10.70
C GLY A 22 -3.68 2.19 -10.09
N GLU A 23 -3.69 1.60 -8.89
CA GLU A 23 -4.92 1.20 -8.17
C GLU A 23 -5.68 2.40 -7.60
N ILE A 24 -4.98 3.50 -7.27
CA ILE A 24 -5.60 4.72 -6.78
C ILE A 24 -5.14 5.94 -7.57
N GLN A 25 -5.99 6.96 -7.59
CA GLN A 25 -5.69 8.28 -8.13
C GLN A 25 -5.56 9.26 -6.96
N LEU A 26 -4.47 10.02 -6.98
CA LEU A 26 -4.17 11.03 -5.96
C LEU A 26 -4.57 12.41 -6.48
N PRO A 27 -5.00 13.33 -5.58
CA PRO A 27 -5.31 14.70 -5.98
C PRO A 27 -4.08 15.41 -6.54
N ALA A 28 -4.27 16.14 -7.65
CA ALA A 28 -3.23 16.95 -8.26
C ALA A 28 -3.03 18.24 -7.45
N THR A 29 -1.97 18.29 -6.64
CA THR A 29 -1.67 19.43 -5.76
C THR A 29 -0.85 20.52 -6.44
N GLN A 30 0.00 20.16 -7.41
CA GLN A 30 0.82 21.06 -8.21
C GLN A 30 1.30 20.38 -9.50
N PRO A 31 1.75 21.15 -10.52
CA PRO A 31 2.45 20.58 -11.67
C PRO A 31 3.69 19.80 -11.20
N GLY A 32 3.80 18.53 -11.62
CA GLY A 32 4.86 17.61 -11.17
C GLY A 32 6.18 17.72 -11.93
N SER A 33 6.22 18.48 -13.02
CA SER A 33 7.45 18.67 -13.80
C SER A 33 7.38 19.95 -14.60
N SER A 34 8.51 20.66 -14.66
CA SER A 34 8.70 21.83 -15.53
C SER A 34 8.77 21.48 -17.02
N ILE A 35 9.08 20.23 -17.38
CA ILE A 35 9.31 19.79 -18.76
C ILE A 35 8.30 18.75 -19.26
N MET A 36 7.58 18.06 -18.37
CA MET A 36 6.57 17.07 -18.74
C MET A 36 5.16 17.59 -18.46
N PRO A 37 4.46 18.18 -19.45
CA PRO A 37 3.07 18.62 -19.30
C PRO A 37 2.18 17.48 -18.82
N GLY A 38 1.34 17.75 -17.82
CA GLY A 38 0.38 16.79 -17.28
C GLY A 38 0.96 15.77 -16.29
N LYS A 39 2.27 15.77 -16.01
CA LYS A 39 2.84 14.92 -14.95
C LYS A 39 2.41 15.42 -13.57
N VAL A 40 1.89 14.53 -12.73
CA VAL A 40 1.53 14.78 -11.33
C VAL A 40 2.37 13.85 -10.44
N ASN A 41 2.95 14.38 -9.37
CA ASN A 41 3.75 13.61 -8.41
C ASN A 41 3.03 13.49 -7.05
N PRO A 42 3.29 12.43 -6.27
CA PRO A 42 2.74 12.23 -4.93
C PRO A 42 3.48 13.08 -3.87
N VAL A 43 3.56 14.40 -4.07
CA VAL A 43 4.42 15.30 -3.27
C VAL A 43 4.04 15.35 -1.79
N MET A 44 2.78 15.09 -1.45
CA MET A 44 2.34 15.02 -0.05
C MET A 44 2.90 13.79 0.65
N SER A 45 2.96 12.64 -0.03
CA SER A 45 3.65 11.45 0.49
C SER A 45 5.15 11.70 0.64
N GLU A 46 5.78 12.35 -0.34
CA GLU A 46 7.22 12.68 -0.30
C GLU A 46 7.54 13.58 0.91
N SER A 47 6.73 14.62 1.14
CA SER A 47 6.88 15.52 2.29
C SER A 47 6.74 14.78 3.62
N LEU A 48 5.70 13.95 3.78
CA LEU A 48 5.49 13.19 5.01
C LEU A 48 6.62 12.17 5.26
N MET A 49 7.15 11.55 4.21
CA MET A 49 8.29 10.64 4.31
C MET A 49 9.57 11.36 4.78
N MET A 50 9.85 12.57 4.26
CA MET A 50 10.99 13.38 4.72
C MET A 50 10.83 13.78 6.20
N VAL A 51 9.63 14.18 6.61
CA VAL A 51 9.34 14.48 8.03
C VAL A 51 9.54 13.25 8.91
N CYS A 52 9.07 12.08 8.48
CA CYS A 52 9.30 10.83 9.22
C CYS A 52 10.79 10.51 9.37
N ALA A 53 11.61 10.75 8.35
CA ALA A 53 13.06 10.55 8.42
C ALA A 53 13.71 11.51 9.44
N GLN A 54 13.31 12.78 9.44
CA GLN A 54 13.79 13.76 10.42
C GLN A 54 13.45 13.34 11.85
N VAL A 55 12.21 12.91 12.09
CA VAL A 55 11.76 12.46 13.42
C VAL A 55 12.54 11.25 13.92
N ILE A 56 12.90 10.31 13.03
CA ILE A 56 13.76 9.17 13.39
C ILE A 56 15.17 9.66 13.80
N GLY A 57 15.73 10.64 13.09
CA GLY A 57 17.01 11.24 13.48
C GLY A 57 16.94 11.97 14.84
N ASN A 58 15.85 12.67 15.09
CA ASN A 58 15.58 13.33 16.36
C ASN A 58 15.49 12.32 17.52
N ASP A 59 14.84 11.18 17.31
CA ASP A 59 14.75 10.08 18.28
C ASP A 59 16.12 9.49 18.63
N VAL A 60 17.00 9.31 17.64
CA VAL A 60 18.40 8.87 17.88
C VAL A 60 19.15 9.88 18.74
N THR A 61 18.97 11.18 18.47
CA THR A 61 19.59 12.25 19.26
C THR A 61 19.08 12.26 20.70
N ILE A 62 17.76 12.12 20.89
CA ILE A 62 17.14 12.02 22.22
C ILE A 62 17.66 10.79 22.96
N THR A 63 17.74 9.64 22.29
CA THR A 63 18.25 8.38 22.86
C THR A 63 19.69 8.55 23.35
N TRP A 64 20.56 9.12 22.53
CA TRP A 64 21.96 9.35 22.90
C TRP A 64 22.09 10.35 24.05
N ALA A 65 21.36 11.46 24.01
CA ALA A 65 21.35 12.45 25.07
C ALA A 65 20.82 11.88 26.40
N GLY A 66 19.78 11.05 26.35
CA GLY A 66 19.19 10.39 27.51
C GLY A 66 20.15 9.40 28.19
N ALA A 67 21.01 8.73 27.41
CA ALA A 67 21.99 7.78 27.92
C ALA A 67 23.21 8.42 28.61
N ASN A 68 23.42 9.73 28.46
CA ASN A 68 24.63 10.43 28.94
C ASN A 68 24.37 11.34 30.16
N GLY A 69 23.62 10.84 31.14
CA GLY A 69 23.51 11.50 32.45
C GLY A 69 24.75 11.26 33.32
N ASN A 70 25.13 12.24 34.14
CA ASN A 70 26.26 12.12 35.07
C ASN A 70 25.82 12.40 36.50
N PHE A 71 25.96 11.38 37.37
CA PHE A 71 25.61 11.45 38.79
C PHE A 71 24.19 11.99 39.04
N GLU A 72 24.06 13.15 39.67
CA GLU A 72 22.77 13.73 40.08
C GLU A 72 21.97 14.37 38.93
N LEU A 73 22.56 14.61 37.75
CA LEU A 73 21.89 15.40 36.70
C LEU A 73 22.29 15.02 35.27
N ASN A 74 21.30 14.99 34.37
CA ASN A 74 21.53 14.97 32.93
C ASN A 74 21.56 16.40 32.37
N VAL A 75 22.72 16.84 31.86
CA VAL A 75 22.91 18.19 31.31
C VAL A 75 22.48 18.35 29.85
N MET A 76 22.10 17.24 29.18
CA MET A 76 21.64 17.22 27.79
C MET A 76 20.12 17.42 27.65
N MET A 77 19.41 17.71 28.74
CA MET A 77 17.96 17.99 28.72
C MET A 77 17.52 19.03 27.68
N PRO A 78 18.25 20.14 27.42
CA PRO A 78 17.84 21.11 26.40
C PRO A 78 17.76 20.53 24.99
N VAL A 79 18.73 19.70 24.56
CA VAL A 79 18.72 19.11 23.22
C VAL A 79 17.63 18.03 23.10
N MET A 80 17.34 17.30 24.18
CA MET A 80 16.22 16.36 24.22
C MET A 80 14.88 17.07 24.06
N ALA A 81 14.66 18.14 24.84
CA ALA A 81 13.43 18.92 24.78
C ALA A 81 13.22 19.56 23.41
N HIS A 82 14.28 20.13 22.82
CA HIS A 82 14.23 20.70 21.47
C HIS A 82 13.80 19.68 20.41
N ASN A 83 14.48 18.52 20.35
CA ASN A 83 14.19 17.47 19.37
C ASN A 83 12.79 16.87 19.56
N LEU A 84 12.33 16.74 20.80
CA LEU A 84 10.98 16.25 21.10
C LEU A 84 9.91 17.24 20.61
N LEU A 85 10.05 18.52 20.96
CA LEU A 85 9.09 19.56 20.56
C LEU A 85 9.10 19.79 19.04
N GLU A 86 10.26 19.73 18.40
CA GLU A 86 10.35 19.78 16.94
C GLU A 86 9.62 18.60 16.30
N SER A 87 9.86 17.37 16.77
CA SER A 87 9.22 16.17 16.24
C SER A 87 7.69 16.24 16.34
N ILE A 88 7.17 16.70 17.48
CA ILE A 88 5.72 16.90 17.68
C ILE A 88 5.17 17.91 16.66
N ARG A 89 5.83 19.07 16.52
CA ARG A 89 5.40 20.13 15.60
C ARG A 89 5.44 19.69 14.14
N LEU A 90 6.51 19.00 13.72
CA LEU A 90 6.66 18.50 12.36
C LEU A 90 5.59 17.44 12.03
N LEU A 91 5.39 16.47 12.93
CA LEU A 91 4.40 15.41 12.72
C LEU A 91 2.98 15.95 12.67
N ALA A 92 2.60 16.85 13.59
CA ALA A 92 1.26 17.43 13.61
C ALA A 92 0.93 18.13 12.27
N ASN A 93 1.81 19.04 11.84
CA ASN A 93 1.62 19.78 10.59
C ASN A 93 1.64 18.86 9.36
N ALA A 94 2.55 17.88 9.33
CA ALA A 94 2.68 16.97 8.19
C ALA A 94 1.49 16.02 8.06
N VAL A 95 0.92 15.54 9.18
CA VAL A 95 -0.27 14.70 9.17
C VAL A 95 -1.49 15.50 8.73
N ASP A 96 -1.70 16.70 9.26
CA ASP A 96 -2.85 17.53 8.89
C ASP A 96 -2.86 17.84 7.39
N ILE A 97 -1.72 18.28 6.85
CA ILE A 97 -1.62 18.62 5.43
C ILE A 97 -1.71 17.38 4.53
N PHE A 98 -1.15 16.24 4.96
CA PHE A 98 -1.25 14.98 4.22
C PHE A 98 -2.69 14.46 4.16
N CYS A 99 -3.41 14.55 5.27
CA CYS A 99 -4.82 14.20 5.35
C CYS A 99 -5.67 15.10 4.44
N GLU A 100 -5.47 16.42 4.52
CA GLU A 100 -6.25 17.40 3.76
C GLU A 100 -5.97 17.33 2.26
N LYS A 101 -4.69 17.33 1.86
CA LYS A 101 -4.26 17.48 0.47
C LYS A 101 -3.94 16.18 -0.25
N SER A 102 -4.03 15.04 0.42
CA SER A 102 -3.83 13.73 -0.20
C SER A 102 -4.95 12.77 0.16
N VAL A 103 -5.07 12.37 1.43
CA VAL A 103 -5.92 11.24 1.84
C VAL A 103 -7.39 11.47 1.51
N ARG A 104 -7.93 12.66 1.79
CA ARG A 104 -9.34 12.98 1.51
C ARG A 104 -9.71 12.95 0.02
N GLY A 105 -8.74 13.09 -0.87
CA GLY A 105 -8.94 13.13 -2.31
C GLY A 105 -8.64 11.81 -3.03
N ILE A 106 -8.34 10.73 -2.31
CA ILE A 106 -8.04 9.43 -2.91
C ILE A 106 -9.29 8.88 -3.60
N VAL A 107 -9.15 8.45 -4.85
CA VAL A 107 -10.19 7.76 -5.61
C VAL A 107 -9.64 6.42 -6.12
N ALA A 108 -10.41 5.35 -6.00
CA ALA A 108 -10.03 4.05 -6.53
C ALA A 108 -10.16 4.02 -8.07
N ASN A 109 -9.21 3.38 -8.73
CA ASN A 109 -9.32 3.01 -10.13
C ASN A 109 -9.95 1.61 -10.23
N GLU A 110 -11.28 1.54 -10.15
CA GLU A 110 -12.01 0.27 -10.05
C GLU A 110 -11.72 -0.70 -11.20
N GLU A 111 -11.58 -0.17 -12.43
CA GLU A 111 -11.26 -0.98 -13.61
C GLU A 111 -9.90 -1.66 -13.45
N ARG A 112 -8.87 -0.89 -13.06
CA ARG A 112 -7.52 -1.42 -12.81
C ARG A 112 -7.49 -2.40 -11.66
N CYS A 113 -8.18 -2.11 -10.56
CA CYS A 113 -8.27 -3.03 -9.42
C CYS A 113 -8.90 -4.37 -9.85
N ARG A 114 -9.99 -4.32 -10.62
CA ARG A 114 -10.66 -5.53 -11.13
C ARG A 114 -9.78 -6.33 -12.08
N GLU A 115 -9.08 -5.64 -12.98
CA GLU A 115 -8.10 -6.26 -13.90
C GLU A 115 -7.00 -7.01 -13.11
N LEU A 116 -6.38 -6.36 -12.12
CA LEU A 116 -5.31 -6.95 -11.32
C LEU A 116 -5.78 -8.16 -10.51
N VAL A 117 -7.00 -8.12 -10.00
CA VAL A 117 -7.63 -9.26 -9.30
C VAL A 117 -7.81 -10.45 -10.25
N GLU A 118 -8.35 -10.24 -11.45
CA GLU A 118 -8.55 -11.33 -12.42
C GLU A 118 -7.23 -11.93 -12.92
N LEU A 119 -6.18 -11.11 -13.03
CA LEU A 119 -4.82 -11.55 -13.37
C LEU A 119 -4.11 -12.27 -12.20
N SER A 120 -4.62 -12.15 -10.97
CA SER A 120 -3.98 -12.72 -9.80
C SER A 120 -4.14 -14.23 -9.74
N MET A 121 -3.02 -14.95 -9.63
CA MET A 121 -3.02 -16.38 -9.37
C MET A 121 -3.61 -16.74 -8.00
N ALA A 122 -3.69 -15.80 -7.06
CA ALA A 122 -4.32 -16.02 -5.76
C ALA A 122 -5.82 -16.34 -5.88
N MET A 123 -6.45 -16.01 -7.02
CA MET A 123 -7.81 -16.45 -7.34
C MET A 123 -7.97 -17.96 -7.29
N VAL A 124 -6.90 -18.74 -7.48
CA VAL A 124 -6.95 -20.20 -7.40
C VAL A 124 -7.20 -20.72 -5.99
N THR A 125 -6.90 -19.93 -4.95
CA THR A 125 -6.94 -20.37 -3.56
C THR A 125 -8.35 -20.77 -3.14
N SER A 126 -9.37 -20.08 -3.65
CA SER A 126 -10.78 -20.43 -3.39
C SER A 126 -11.22 -21.73 -4.06
N LEU A 127 -10.48 -22.23 -5.05
CA LEU A 127 -10.75 -23.52 -5.68
C LEU A 127 -10.17 -24.68 -4.88
N ALA A 128 -9.09 -24.48 -4.12
CA ALA A 128 -8.38 -25.56 -3.44
C ALA A 128 -9.27 -26.42 -2.50
N PRO A 129 -10.21 -25.84 -1.71
CA PRO A 129 -11.14 -26.63 -0.91
C PRO A 129 -12.14 -27.47 -1.73
N LYS A 130 -12.39 -27.09 -2.98
CA LYS A 130 -13.41 -27.72 -3.86
C LYS A 130 -12.82 -28.79 -4.78
N ILE A 131 -11.61 -28.57 -5.29
CA ILE A 131 -10.98 -29.45 -6.29
C ILE A 131 -9.69 -30.12 -5.79
N GLY A 132 -9.25 -29.81 -4.57
CA GLY A 132 -8.00 -30.27 -3.98
C GLY A 132 -6.81 -29.39 -4.35
N TYR A 133 -5.80 -29.39 -3.48
CA TYR A 133 -4.61 -28.53 -3.62
C TYR A 133 -3.82 -28.80 -4.91
N ASP A 134 -3.59 -30.07 -5.25
CA ASP A 134 -2.76 -30.43 -6.42
C ASP A 134 -3.36 -29.91 -7.73
N ARG A 135 -4.68 -30.09 -7.92
CA ARG A 135 -5.39 -29.58 -9.09
C ARG A 135 -5.40 -28.05 -9.14
N ALA A 136 -5.59 -27.39 -8.00
CA ALA A 136 -5.49 -25.94 -7.92
C ALA A 136 -4.08 -25.44 -8.29
N ALA A 137 -3.04 -26.11 -7.78
CA ALA A 137 -1.65 -25.78 -8.09
C ALA A 137 -1.31 -25.98 -9.59
N GLU A 138 -1.88 -27.00 -10.24
CA GLU A 138 -1.77 -27.19 -11.69
C GLU A 138 -2.38 -26.03 -12.48
N ILE A 139 -3.59 -25.58 -12.10
CA ILE A 139 -4.25 -24.44 -12.74
C ILE A 139 -3.42 -23.16 -12.60
N ALA A 140 -2.88 -22.89 -11.40
CA ALA A 140 -2.03 -21.71 -11.18
C ALA A 140 -0.74 -21.75 -12.01
N LYS A 141 -0.09 -22.93 -12.11
CA LYS A 141 1.09 -23.11 -12.96
C LYS A 141 0.77 -22.92 -14.44
N GLU A 142 -0.41 -23.36 -14.88
CA GLU A 142 -0.86 -23.16 -16.25
C GLU A 142 -1.19 -21.69 -16.55
N SER A 143 -1.84 -21.00 -15.61
CA SER A 143 -2.11 -19.56 -15.68
C SER A 143 -0.81 -18.77 -15.82
N ALA A 144 0.18 -19.04 -14.97
CA ALA A 144 1.49 -18.39 -15.02
C ALA A 144 2.22 -18.60 -16.37
N LYS A 145 2.14 -19.81 -16.93
CA LYS A 145 2.82 -20.16 -18.19
C LYS A 145 2.13 -19.58 -19.42
N SER A 146 0.80 -19.54 -19.42
CA SER A 146 0.01 -19.15 -20.58
C SER A 146 -0.37 -17.67 -20.61
N GLY A 147 -0.29 -16.99 -19.46
CA GLY A 147 -0.78 -15.63 -19.29
C GLY A 147 -2.31 -15.53 -19.23
N ARG A 148 -3.02 -16.66 -19.27
CA ARG A 148 -4.48 -16.72 -19.14
C ARG A 148 -4.89 -16.64 -17.69
N THR A 149 -6.07 -16.12 -17.42
CA THR A 149 -6.61 -16.01 -16.07
C THR A 149 -6.95 -17.39 -15.49
N VAL A 150 -6.94 -17.50 -14.16
CA VAL A 150 -7.41 -18.71 -13.45
C VAL A 150 -8.84 -19.05 -13.87
N ARG A 151 -9.69 -18.04 -14.05
CA ARG A 151 -11.09 -18.19 -14.46
C ARG A 151 -11.24 -18.86 -15.83
N GLU A 152 -10.47 -18.42 -16.82
CA GLU A 152 -10.51 -18.99 -18.17
C GLU A 152 -10.10 -20.45 -18.18
N ILE A 153 -9.02 -20.80 -17.48
CA ILE A 153 -8.49 -22.17 -17.42
C ILE A 153 -9.46 -23.08 -16.66
N ALA A 154 -9.99 -22.63 -15.52
CA ALA A 154 -10.93 -23.39 -14.71
C ALA A 154 -12.23 -23.68 -15.47
N ARG A 155 -12.74 -22.71 -16.24
CA ARG A 155 -13.93 -22.85 -17.09
C ARG A 155 -13.68 -23.84 -18.24
N GLU A 156 -12.54 -23.73 -18.92
CA GLU A 156 -12.18 -24.65 -20.02
C GLU A 156 -12.06 -26.10 -19.54
N LYS A 157 -11.37 -26.31 -18.41
CA LYS A 157 -11.17 -27.65 -17.82
C LYS A 157 -12.41 -28.19 -17.13
N LYS A 158 -13.50 -27.40 -17.06
CA LYS A 158 -14.78 -27.75 -16.41
C LYS A 158 -14.58 -28.29 -14.99
N VAL A 159 -13.72 -27.62 -14.21
CA VAL A 159 -13.33 -28.11 -12.88
C VAL A 159 -14.48 -28.08 -11.87
N LEU A 160 -15.47 -27.23 -12.11
CA LEU A 160 -16.72 -27.09 -11.36
C LEU A 160 -17.86 -26.71 -12.32
N PRO A 161 -19.14 -26.92 -11.93
CA PRO A 161 -20.29 -26.32 -12.62
C PRO A 161 -20.16 -24.79 -12.71
N GLU A 162 -20.63 -24.18 -13.79
CA GLU A 162 -20.43 -22.74 -14.06
C GLU A 162 -20.90 -21.83 -12.91
N GLU A 163 -22.08 -22.09 -12.33
CA GLU A 163 -22.59 -21.31 -11.20
C GLU A 163 -21.70 -21.43 -9.96
N GLU A 164 -21.19 -22.64 -9.69
CA GLU A 164 -20.30 -22.86 -8.56
C GLU A 164 -18.93 -22.24 -8.80
N LEU A 165 -18.43 -22.29 -10.03
CA LEU A 165 -17.18 -21.67 -10.42
C LEU A 165 -17.25 -20.14 -10.31
N GLN A 166 -18.34 -19.52 -10.77
CA GLN A 166 -18.57 -18.08 -10.63
C GLN A 166 -18.58 -17.67 -9.16
N ARG A 167 -19.28 -18.43 -8.31
CA ARG A 167 -19.35 -18.17 -6.88
C ARG A 167 -18.00 -18.35 -6.18
N ALA A 168 -17.24 -19.38 -6.56
CA ALA A 168 -15.93 -19.65 -5.97
C ALA A 168 -14.88 -18.61 -6.37
N LEU A 169 -14.96 -18.09 -7.60
CA LEU A 169 -14.08 -17.06 -8.11
C LEU A 169 -14.69 -15.65 -8.00
N ASP A 170 -15.54 -15.40 -7.02
CA ASP A 170 -16.06 -14.06 -6.73
C ASP A 170 -15.06 -13.34 -5.79
N PRO A 171 -14.36 -12.29 -6.25
CA PRO A 171 -13.35 -11.62 -5.44
C PRO A 171 -13.89 -11.00 -4.14
N ILE A 172 -15.14 -10.55 -4.14
CA ILE A 172 -15.74 -9.94 -2.94
C ILE A 172 -16.01 -11.01 -1.90
N ARG A 173 -16.48 -12.20 -2.31
CA ARG A 173 -16.64 -13.31 -1.38
C ARG A 173 -15.31 -13.79 -0.81
N MET A 174 -14.22 -13.67 -1.58
CA MET A 174 -12.88 -14.03 -1.14
C MET A 174 -12.29 -13.09 -0.07
N THR A 175 -12.92 -11.92 0.18
CA THR A 175 -12.50 -11.02 1.27
C THR A 175 -13.24 -11.28 2.58
N GLU A 176 -14.20 -12.21 2.59
CA GLU A 176 -14.99 -12.58 3.76
C GLU A 176 -14.78 -14.07 4.11
N PRO A 177 -14.85 -14.45 5.39
CA PRO A 177 -14.86 -15.86 5.76
C PRO A 177 -16.15 -16.52 5.23
N GLU A 178 -16.03 -17.71 4.62
CA GLU A 178 -17.21 -18.53 4.33
C GLU A 178 -17.83 -18.99 5.66
N ILE A 179 -19.04 -18.50 5.97
CA ILE A 179 -19.84 -19.02 7.08
C ILE A 179 -20.31 -20.41 6.66
N GLY A 180 -19.64 -21.44 7.18
CA GLY A 180 -20.02 -22.85 7.02
C GLY A 180 -21.28 -23.21 7.77
#